data_AF-A0A452XVG1-F1
#
_entry.id   AF-A0A452XVG1-F1
#
_cell.length_a   1.000
_cell.length_b   1.000
_cell.length_c   1.000
_cell.angle_alpha   90.00
_cell.angle_beta   90.00
_cell.angle_gamma   90.00
#
_symmetry.space_group_name_H-M   'P 1'
#
loop_
_entity.id
_entity.type
_entity.pdbx_description
1 polymer ?
#
loop_
_entity_poly.entity_id
_entity_poly.type
_entity_poly.pdbx_seq_one_letter_code
_entity_poly.pdbx_strand_id
1 'polypeptide(L)'
;MQGKQNISLEPGGQFELSGAPLETLHQTCAEVNSHLYQVKAVGEELGVGFLGMGFQPKWALTDIPIMPKGRYEIMRNYMPKVGTLGLDMMFRTCTVQVNLDFSSEQDMIRKFRASLALQPIATAIFANSPFKEGKPNGFLSLRSHIWTDTDNNRSGMLPFVFDDTFGFEQYVDYALDVPMYFVYRNKTYIDCTGMSFR
;
A
#
# COMPACT_ATOMS: atom_id res chain seq x y z
N MET A 1 -13.18 4.11 19.18
CA MET A 1 -11.75 3.87 18.91
C MET A 1 -10.98 4.16 20.19
N GLN A 2 -10.20 3.20 20.68
CA GLN A 2 -9.26 3.44 21.77
C GLN A 2 -7.95 3.93 21.14
N GLY A 3 -7.45 5.11 21.52
CA GLY A 3 -6.13 5.59 21.10
C GLY A 3 -6.02 6.11 19.65
N LYS A 4 -4.78 6.22 19.15
CA LYS A 4 -4.38 6.80 17.85
C LYS A 4 -4.62 5.87 16.65
N GLN A 5 -5.61 4.97 16.73
CA GLN A 5 -5.96 4.03 15.66
C GLN A 5 -6.90 4.67 14.64
N ASN A 6 -6.81 4.25 13.38
CA ASN A 6 -7.76 4.65 12.34
C ASN A 6 -8.19 3.45 11.50
N ILE A 7 -9.45 3.42 11.09
CA ILE A 7 -9.98 2.44 10.14
C ILE A 7 -10.28 3.17 8.82
N SER A 8 -9.77 2.64 7.71
CA SER A 8 -9.90 3.21 6.37
C SER A 8 -10.42 2.19 5.37
N LEU A 9 -10.86 2.70 4.22
CA LEU A 9 -11.16 1.91 3.03
C LEU A 9 -10.24 2.31 1.88
N GLU A 10 -9.65 1.30 1.26
CA GLU A 10 -8.88 1.38 0.01
C GLU A 10 -9.80 1.42 -1.23
N PRO A 11 -9.29 1.66 -2.46
CA PRO A 11 -10.13 1.90 -3.64
C PRO A 11 -11.18 0.83 -3.91
N GLY A 12 -10.83 -0.44 -3.71
CA GLY A 12 -11.72 -1.60 -3.89
C GLY A 12 -12.53 -2.00 -2.66
N GLY A 13 -12.52 -1.17 -1.61
CA GLY A 13 -13.20 -1.47 -0.35
C GLY A 13 -12.42 -2.40 0.57
N GLN A 14 -11.12 -2.62 0.31
CA GLN A 14 -10.27 -3.33 1.27
C GLN A 14 -10.29 -2.59 2.61
N PHE A 15 -10.52 -3.35 3.69
CA PHE A 15 -10.77 -2.82 5.03
C PHE A 15 -9.45 -2.74 5.79
N GLU A 16 -9.01 -1.53 6.09
CA GLU A 16 -7.68 -1.26 6.63
C GLU A 16 -7.75 -0.86 8.10
N LEU A 17 -6.81 -1.40 8.90
CA LEU A 17 -6.44 -0.88 10.20
C LEU A 17 -5.09 -0.17 10.10
N SER A 18 -5.08 1.13 10.38
CA SER A 18 -3.87 1.86 10.73
C SER A 18 -3.72 1.84 12.25
N GLY A 19 -2.79 1.01 12.73
CA GLY A 19 -2.54 0.78 14.15
C GLY A 19 -1.92 1.98 14.86
N ALA A 20 -1.99 1.98 16.20
CA ALA A 20 -1.30 2.98 17.00
C ALA A 20 0.23 2.78 16.96
N PRO A 21 1.04 3.81 17.26
CA PRO A 21 2.45 3.61 17.59
C PRO A 21 2.52 2.86 18.93
N LEU A 22 3.13 1.66 18.90
CA LEU A 22 3.20 0.74 20.04
C LEU A 22 4.66 0.39 20.33
N GLU A 23 4.95 0.12 21.60
CA GLU A 23 6.31 -0.12 22.08
C GLU A 23 6.76 -1.57 21.86
N THR A 24 5.81 -2.52 21.89
CA THR A 24 6.12 -3.96 21.81
C THR A 24 5.25 -4.70 20.82
N LEU A 25 5.79 -5.78 20.25
CA LEU A 25 5.04 -6.68 19.36
C LEU A 25 3.86 -7.36 20.06
N HIS A 26 3.91 -7.54 21.39
CA HIS A 26 2.79 -8.07 22.16
C HIS A 26 1.59 -7.11 22.13
N GLN A 27 1.83 -5.81 22.24
CA GLN A 27 0.80 -4.79 22.09
C GLN A 27 0.26 -4.78 20.66
N THR A 28 1.13 -4.86 19.64
CA THR A 28 0.70 -4.94 18.23
C THR A 28 -0.19 -6.16 17.99
N CYS A 29 0.19 -7.32 18.52
CA CYS A 29 -0.62 -8.54 18.42
C CYS A 29 -1.97 -8.38 19.13
N ALA A 30 -2.01 -7.78 20.32
CA ALA A 30 -3.25 -7.51 21.04
C ALA A 30 -4.17 -6.55 20.25
N GLU A 31 -3.60 -5.50 19.63
CA GLU A 31 -4.34 -4.55 18.81
C GLU A 31 -4.97 -5.22 17.58
N VAL A 32 -4.20 -6.02 16.85
CA VAL A 32 -4.70 -6.81 15.70
C VAL A 32 -5.81 -7.75 16.13
N ASN A 33 -5.65 -8.49 17.24
CA ASN A 33 -6.68 -9.40 17.72
C ASN A 33 -7.96 -8.67 18.16
N SER A 34 -7.83 -7.52 18.83
CA SER A 34 -8.97 -6.68 19.20
C SER A 34 -9.74 -6.21 17.96
N HIS A 35 -9.02 -5.75 16.93
CA HIS A 35 -9.65 -5.34 15.68
C HIS A 35 -10.37 -6.51 15.00
N LEU A 36 -9.70 -7.65 14.86
CA LEU A 36 -10.28 -8.86 14.26
C LEU A 36 -11.52 -9.35 15.01
N TYR A 37 -11.51 -9.28 16.34
CA TYR A 37 -12.68 -9.62 17.17
C TYR A 37 -13.86 -8.69 16.86
N GLN A 38 -13.62 -7.37 16.81
CA GLN A 38 -14.67 -6.39 16.54
C GLN A 38 -15.28 -6.53 15.15
N VAL A 39 -14.45 -6.68 14.11
CA VAL A 39 -14.97 -6.82 12.73
C VAL A 39 -15.67 -8.16 12.51
N LYS A 40 -15.25 -9.23 13.19
CA LYS A 40 -15.94 -10.52 13.14
C LYS A 40 -17.30 -10.47 13.84
N ALA A 41 -17.36 -9.88 15.02
CA ALA A 41 -18.62 -9.76 15.77
C ALA A 41 -19.71 -9.07 14.95
N VAL A 42 -19.39 -7.95 14.30
CA VAL A 42 -20.33 -7.25 13.41
C VAL A 42 -20.53 -8.00 12.08
N GLY A 43 -19.46 -8.58 11.52
CA GLY A 43 -19.51 -9.32 10.26
C GLY A 43 -20.44 -10.54 10.32
N GLU A 44 -20.46 -11.27 11.44
CA GLU A 44 -21.32 -12.44 11.64
C GLU A 44 -22.80 -12.09 11.59
N GLU A 45 -23.21 -10.97 12.21
CA GLU A 45 -24.59 -10.48 12.14
C GLU A 45 -25.02 -10.08 10.71
N LEU A 46 -24.05 -9.62 9.90
CA LEU A 46 -24.28 -9.16 8.52
C LEU A 46 -24.08 -10.26 7.47
N GLY A 47 -23.63 -11.46 7.87
CA GLY A 47 -23.25 -12.53 6.93
C GLY A 47 -22.01 -12.19 6.08
N VAL A 48 -21.10 -11.37 6.59
CA VAL A 48 -19.88 -10.90 5.92
C VAL A 48 -18.64 -11.53 6.56
N GLY A 49 -17.75 -12.08 5.73
CA GLY A 49 -16.43 -12.57 6.12
C GLY A 49 -15.29 -11.69 5.59
N PHE A 50 -14.12 -11.80 6.22
CA PHE A 50 -12.89 -11.11 5.81
C PHE A 50 -11.83 -12.12 5.36
N LEU A 51 -11.11 -11.79 4.29
CA LEU A 51 -10.08 -12.66 3.70
C LEU A 51 -8.70 -12.00 3.75
N GLY A 52 -7.74 -12.67 4.40
CA GLY A 52 -6.35 -12.25 4.44
C GLY A 52 -5.53 -12.83 3.28
N MET A 53 -5.46 -12.12 2.15
CA MET A 53 -4.64 -12.49 0.99
C MET A 53 -4.02 -11.26 0.33
N GLY A 54 -2.88 -11.44 -0.35
CA GLY A 54 -2.20 -10.34 -1.05
C GLY A 54 -2.94 -9.86 -2.30
N PHE A 55 -3.80 -10.68 -2.88
CA PHE A 55 -4.59 -10.39 -4.08
C PHE A 55 -5.96 -11.07 -4.02
N GLN A 56 -7.00 -10.42 -4.53
CA GLN A 56 -8.37 -10.96 -4.65
C GLN A 56 -8.38 -12.21 -5.54
N PRO A 57 -8.60 -13.42 -4.99
CA PRO A 57 -8.39 -14.66 -5.75
C PRO A 57 -9.50 -14.99 -6.76
N LYS A 58 -10.71 -14.44 -6.60
CA LYS A 58 -11.92 -14.94 -7.28
C LYS A 58 -12.50 -13.98 -8.33
N TRP A 59 -12.61 -12.71 -7.98
CA TRP A 59 -13.40 -11.75 -8.76
C TRP A 59 -12.56 -11.01 -9.81
N ALA A 60 -13.18 -10.70 -10.95
CA ALA A 60 -12.57 -9.85 -11.97
C ALA A 60 -12.50 -8.40 -11.49
N LEU A 61 -11.68 -7.58 -12.13
CA LEU A 61 -11.55 -6.16 -11.77
C LEU A 61 -12.89 -5.41 -11.87
N THR A 62 -13.73 -5.76 -12.86
CA THR A 62 -15.06 -5.18 -13.09
C THR A 62 -16.07 -5.52 -12.01
N ASP A 63 -15.82 -6.56 -11.22
CA ASP A 63 -16.71 -6.99 -10.13
C ASP A 63 -16.43 -6.26 -8.82
N ILE A 64 -15.31 -5.51 -8.75
CA ILE A 64 -14.87 -4.85 -7.52
C ILE A 64 -15.62 -3.52 -7.34
N PRO A 65 -16.25 -3.28 -6.17
CA PRO A 65 -16.89 -2.01 -5.89
C PRO A 65 -15.86 -0.88 -5.82
N ILE A 66 -16.29 0.35 -6.14
CA ILE A 66 -15.44 1.52 -6.11
C ILE A 66 -15.85 2.40 -4.92
N MET A 67 -14.91 2.64 -4.01
CA MET A 67 -15.17 3.50 -2.87
C MET A 67 -15.35 4.96 -3.30
N PRO A 68 -16.38 5.68 -2.79
CA PRO A 68 -16.74 7.02 -3.24
C PRO A 68 -15.80 8.10 -2.65
N LYS A 69 -14.52 8.05 -2.99
CA LYS A 69 -13.49 9.01 -2.54
C LYS A 69 -12.86 9.67 -3.76
N GLY A 70 -13.01 10.99 -3.90
CA GLY A 70 -12.56 11.74 -5.09
C GLY A 70 -11.10 11.52 -5.48
N ARG A 71 -10.20 11.32 -4.49
CA ARG A 71 -8.79 10.98 -4.76
C ARG A 71 -8.61 9.71 -5.62
N TYR A 72 -9.51 8.73 -5.48
CA TYR A 72 -9.42 7.46 -6.22
C TYR A 72 -9.88 7.60 -7.67
N GLU A 73 -10.76 8.55 -7.98
CA GLU A 73 -11.15 8.82 -9.37
C GLU A 73 -9.96 9.33 -10.18
N ILE A 74 -9.20 10.28 -9.63
CA ILE A 74 -7.98 10.83 -10.26
C ILE A 74 -6.97 9.70 -10.50
N MET A 75 -6.67 8.90 -9.47
CA MET A 75 -5.72 7.80 -9.59
C MET A 75 -6.20 6.74 -10.61
N ARG A 76 -7.48 6.35 -10.60
CA ARG A 76 -8.06 5.39 -11.54
C ARG A 76 -7.91 5.84 -13.00
N ASN A 77 -8.08 7.14 -13.25
CA ASN A 77 -7.92 7.71 -14.58
C ASN A 77 -6.44 7.83 -14.99
N TYR A 78 -5.53 7.90 -14.02
CA TYR A 78 -4.10 8.03 -14.26
C TYR A 78 -3.38 6.70 -14.47
N MET A 79 -3.68 5.66 -13.69
CA MET A 79 -2.95 4.38 -13.71
C MET A 79 -2.76 3.80 -15.13
N PRO A 80 -3.78 3.76 -16.01
CA PRO A 80 -3.61 3.22 -17.37
C PRO A 80 -2.60 3.98 -18.25
N LYS A 81 -2.19 5.19 -17.86
CA LYS A 81 -1.23 6.03 -18.58
C LYS A 81 0.22 5.69 -18.23
N VAL A 82 0.47 4.98 -17.13
CA VAL A 82 1.81 4.78 -16.54
C VAL A 82 2.19 3.31 -16.30
N GLY A 83 1.23 2.40 -16.41
CA GLY A 83 1.45 0.96 -16.26
C GLY A 83 0.18 0.18 -16.59
N THR A 84 0.29 -1.13 -16.73
CA THR A 84 -0.87 -1.98 -17.07
C THR A 84 -1.53 -2.62 -15.84
N LEU A 85 -0.83 -2.64 -14.70
CA LEU A 85 -1.29 -3.31 -13.48
C LEU A 85 -1.71 -2.36 -12.35
N GLY A 86 -1.61 -1.04 -12.55
CA GLY A 86 -1.93 -0.06 -11.51
C GLY A 86 -3.39 -0.08 -11.02
N LEU A 87 -4.35 -0.46 -11.89
CA LEU A 87 -5.73 -0.68 -11.45
C LEU A 87 -5.86 -1.93 -10.56
N ASP A 88 -5.12 -2.99 -10.88
CA ASP A 88 -5.10 -4.20 -10.05
C ASP A 88 -4.47 -3.93 -8.68
N MET A 89 -3.43 -3.10 -8.63
CA MET A 89 -2.86 -2.60 -7.38
C MET A 89 -3.95 -1.93 -6.53
N MET A 90 -4.66 -0.96 -7.11
CA MET A 90 -5.68 -0.17 -6.39
C MET A 90 -6.84 -1.02 -5.87
N PHE A 91 -7.39 -1.89 -6.70
CA PHE A 91 -8.69 -2.52 -6.44
C PHE A 91 -8.60 -3.96 -5.94
N ARG A 92 -7.48 -4.66 -6.18
CA ARG A 92 -7.39 -6.10 -5.93
C ARG A 92 -6.26 -6.53 -5.01
N THR A 93 -5.43 -5.62 -4.49
CA THR A 93 -4.36 -5.99 -3.55
C THR A 93 -4.66 -5.61 -2.10
N CYS A 94 -4.08 -6.37 -1.16
CA CYS A 94 -3.97 -6.01 0.26
C CYS A 94 -2.51 -6.13 0.70
N THR A 95 -2.17 -5.49 1.82
CA THR A 95 -0.83 -5.60 2.42
C THR A 95 -0.91 -5.69 3.94
N VAL A 96 0.14 -6.22 4.54
CA VAL A 96 0.52 -5.92 5.93
C VAL A 96 1.80 -5.10 5.86
N GLN A 97 1.90 -4.04 6.65
CA GLN A 97 3.03 -3.11 6.66
C GLN A 97 3.37 -2.77 8.11
N VAL A 98 4.65 -2.47 8.37
CA VAL A 98 5.13 -1.90 9.63
C VAL A 98 5.73 -0.52 9.36
N ASN A 99 5.52 0.40 10.30
CA ASN A 99 6.16 1.72 10.30
C ASN A 99 7.18 1.74 11.44
N LEU A 100 8.39 2.24 11.16
CA LEU A 100 9.52 2.24 12.10
C LEU A 100 10.17 3.63 12.15
N ASP A 101 10.54 4.08 13.34
CA ASP A 101 11.21 5.36 13.54
C ASP A 101 12.71 5.30 13.23
N PHE A 102 13.32 6.47 13.04
CA PHE A 102 14.77 6.67 12.96
C PHE A 102 15.22 7.80 13.88
N SER A 103 16.44 7.72 14.39
CA SER A 103 16.97 8.71 15.34
C SER A 103 17.81 9.82 14.71
N SER A 104 18.26 9.63 13.48
CA SER A 104 19.09 10.59 12.72
C SER A 104 19.05 10.26 11.22
N GLU A 105 19.58 11.16 10.40
CA GLU A 105 19.75 10.91 8.95
C GLU A 105 20.60 9.65 8.69
N GLN A 106 21.68 9.47 9.44
CA GLN A 106 22.55 8.30 9.32
C GLN A 106 21.82 6.99 9.68
N ASP A 107 20.99 7.01 10.72
CA ASP A 107 20.16 5.86 11.10
C ASP A 107 19.08 5.58 10.03
N MET A 108 18.44 6.64 9.50
CA MET A 108 17.49 6.53 8.38
C MET A 108 18.15 5.88 7.16
N ILE A 109 19.32 6.35 6.72
CA ILE A 109 20.06 5.79 5.57
C ILE A 109 20.34 4.30 5.78
N ARG A 110 20.83 3.92 6.97
CA ARG A 110 21.12 2.51 7.30
C ARG A 110 19.86 1.65 7.25
N LYS A 111 18.76 2.11 7.86
CA LYS A 111 17.47 1.41 7.87
C LYS A 111 16.86 1.32 6.47
N PHE A 112 16.97 2.37 5.66
CA PHE A 112 16.45 2.39 4.29
C PHE A 112 17.21 1.37 3.43
N ARG A 113 18.54 1.41 3.42
CA ARG A 113 19.39 0.45 2.69
C ARG A 113 19.11 -0.99 3.11
N ALA A 114 19.04 -1.25 4.42
CA ALA A 114 18.73 -2.58 4.94
C ALA A 114 17.33 -3.05 4.51
N SER A 115 16.32 -2.17 4.63
CA SER A 115 14.94 -2.49 4.27
C SER A 115 14.81 -2.79 2.78
N LEU A 116 15.39 -1.99 1.90
CA LEU A 116 15.38 -2.23 0.46
C LEU A 116 16.08 -3.55 0.10
N ALA A 117 17.28 -3.79 0.63
CA ALA A 117 18.03 -5.01 0.34
C ALA A 117 17.30 -6.29 0.77
N LEU A 118 16.59 -6.23 1.90
CA LEU A 118 15.87 -7.38 2.48
C LEU A 118 14.40 -7.47 2.04
N GLN A 119 13.86 -6.45 1.36
CA GLN A 119 12.46 -6.40 0.94
C GLN A 119 12.05 -7.62 0.09
N PRO A 120 12.87 -8.13 -0.86
CA PRO A 120 12.53 -9.34 -1.60
C PRO A 120 12.47 -10.60 -0.73
N ILE A 121 13.27 -10.69 0.33
CA ILE A 121 13.24 -11.80 1.29
C ILE A 121 11.93 -11.77 2.08
N ALA A 122 11.53 -10.60 2.57
CA ALA A 122 10.23 -10.42 3.22
C ALA A 122 9.09 -10.79 2.27
N THR A 123 9.13 -10.32 1.02
CA THR A 123 8.15 -10.69 -0.01
C THR A 123 8.04 -12.20 -0.22
N ALA A 124 9.17 -12.92 -0.22
CA ALA A 124 9.18 -14.37 -0.39
C ALA A 124 8.57 -15.10 0.82
N ILE A 125 8.91 -14.70 2.04
CA ILE A 125 8.37 -15.28 3.29
C ILE A 125 6.85 -15.09 3.36
N PHE A 126 6.35 -13.92 2.95
CA PHE A 126 4.94 -13.53 3.05
C PHE A 126 4.15 -13.70 1.73
N ALA A 127 4.68 -14.43 0.75
CA ALA A 127 4.03 -14.62 -0.54
C ALA A 127 2.68 -15.35 -0.39
N ASN A 128 1.57 -14.65 -0.66
CA ASN A 128 0.21 -15.14 -0.41
C ASN A 128 -0.80 -14.63 -1.46
N SER A 129 -0.48 -14.75 -2.76
CA SER A 129 -1.41 -14.39 -3.84
C SER A 129 -1.28 -15.24 -5.11
N PRO A 130 -1.49 -16.58 -5.03
CA PRO A 130 -1.29 -17.48 -6.16
C PRO A 130 -2.48 -17.62 -7.12
N PHE A 131 -3.63 -16.99 -6.84
CA PHE A 131 -4.83 -17.10 -7.67
C PHE A 131 -5.24 -15.75 -8.28
N LYS A 132 -5.83 -15.79 -9.47
CA LYS A 132 -6.55 -14.67 -10.11
C LYS A 132 -7.76 -15.26 -10.82
N GLU A 133 -8.94 -14.68 -10.58
CA GLU A 133 -10.20 -15.06 -11.24
C GLU A 133 -10.51 -16.57 -11.13
N GLY A 134 -10.25 -17.14 -9.95
CA GLY A 134 -10.52 -18.53 -9.61
C GLY A 134 -9.50 -19.55 -10.11
N LYS A 135 -8.39 -19.12 -10.72
CA LYS A 135 -7.36 -20.01 -11.28
C LYS A 135 -5.95 -19.66 -10.77
N PRO A 136 -5.02 -20.63 -10.71
CA PRO A 136 -3.60 -20.34 -10.49
C PRO A 136 -3.08 -19.34 -11.52
N ASN A 137 -2.32 -18.34 -11.08
CA ASN A 137 -1.85 -17.24 -11.92
C ASN A 137 -0.36 -17.34 -12.32
N GLY A 138 0.35 -18.37 -11.85
CA GLY A 138 1.77 -18.60 -12.13
C GLY A 138 2.75 -17.89 -11.18
N PHE A 139 2.26 -17.08 -10.24
CA PHE A 139 3.07 -16.40 -9.22
C PHE A 139 2.79 -16.94 -7.82
N LEU A 140 3.78 -16.82 -6.92
CA LEU A 140 3.53 -16.98 -5.49
C LEU A 140 2.99 -15.68 -4.87
N SER A 141 3.50 -14.54 -5.36
CA SER A 141 3.05 -13.21 -4.99
C SER A 141 2.71 -12.39 -6.23
N LEU A 142 1.51 -12.61 -6.80
CA LEU A 142 1.00 -11.75 -7.88
C LEU A 142 0.93 -10.29 -7.41
N ARG A 143 0.60 -10.05 -6.14
CA ARG A 143 0.66 -8.72 -5.52
C ARG A 143 2.02 -8.05 -5.77
N SER A 144 3.13 -8.75 -5.51
CA SER A 144 4.45 -8.15 -5.71
C SER A 144 4.77 -7.89 -7.16
N HIS A 145 4.34 -8.78 -8.08
CA HIS A 145 4.51 -8.57 -9.50
C HIS A 145 3.73 -7.35 -10.01
N ILE A 146 2.50 -7.14 -9.53
CA ILE A 146 1.68 -5.97 -9.88
C ILE A 146 2.43 -4.65 -9.64
N TRP A 147 3.19 -4.56 -8.55
CA TRP A 147 3.96 -3.36 -8.23
C TRP A 147 5.12 -3.08 -9.20
N THR A 148 5.53 -4.02 -10.04
CA THR A 148 6.58 -3.79 -11.06
C THR A 148 6.05 -3.10 -12.33
N ASP A 149 4.73 -3.02 -12.50
CA ASP A 149 4.08 -2.38 -13.65
C ASP A 149 2.86 -1.54 -13.21
N THR A 150 3.00 -0.89 -12.05
CA THR A 150 2.02 0.05 -11.50
C THR A 150 2.31 1.47 -11.97
N ASP A 151 3.49 2.01 -11.63
CA ASP A 151 4.00 3.31 -12.11
C ASP A 151 5.49 3.42 -11.78
N ASN A 152 6.33 3.33 -12.81
CA ASN A 152 7.79 3.31 -12.68
C ASN A 152 8.41 4.59 -12.10
N ASN A 153 7.65 5.70 -12.01
CA ASN A 153 8.15 6.93 -11.38
C ASN A 153 8.10 6.86 -9.85
N ARG A 154 7.21 6.02 -9.28
CA ARG A 154 6.94 5.97 -7.83
C ARG A 154 7.08 4.59 -7.20
N SER A 155 7.56 3.61 -7.95
CA SER A 155 7.77 2.23 -7.49
C SER A 155 9.18 1.75 -7.75
N GLY A 156 9.55 0.63 -7.13
CA GLY A 156 10.81 -0.08 -7.39
C GLY A 156 11.77 -0.06 -6.22
N MET A 157 13.03 -0.38 -6.51
CA MET A 157 14.07 -0.63 -5.51
C MET A 157 14.93 0.59 -5.17
N LEU A 158 14.64 1.75 -5.76
CA LEU A 158 15.30 3.03 -5.49
C LEU A 158 16.84 2.92 -5.37
N PRO A 159 17.55 2.53 -6.44
CA PRO A 159 18.98 2.20 -6.38
C PRO A 159 19.85 3.35 -5.84
N PHE A 160 19.45 4.61 -6.07
CA PHE A 160 20.16 5.79 -5.59
C PHE A 160 20.28 5.86 -4.06
N VAL A 161 19.45 5.12 -3.31
CA VAL A 161 19.56 5.01 -1.84
C VAL A 161 20.89 4.38 -1.42
N PHE A 162 21.56 3.64 -2.32
CA PHE A 162 22.85 3.01 -2.08
C PHE A 162 24.05 3.87 -2.50
N ASP A 163 23.83 5.02 -3.12
CA ASP A 163 24.90 5.96 -3.47
C ASP A 163 25.48 6.58 -2.20
N ASP A 164 26.79 6.85 -2.19
CA ASP A 164 27.48 7.45 -1.05
C ASP A 164 26.94 8.85 -0.70
N THR A 165 26.33 9.52 -1.67
CA THR A 165 25.72 10.85 -1.53
C THR A 165 24.31 10.83 -0.94
N PHE A 166 23.72 9.65 -0.73
CA PHE A 166 22.32 9.55 -0.32
C PHE A 166 22.08 10.10 1.09
N GLY A 167 21.04 10.93 1.19
CA GLY A 167 20.51 11.52 2.42
C GLY A 167 19.09 12.08 2.19
N PHE A 168 18.61 12.89 3.14
CA PHE A 168 17.30 13.53 3.05
C PHE A 168 17.17 14.40 1.80
N GLU A 169 18.20 15.17 1.46
CA GLU A 169 18.19 16.09 0.31
C GLU A 169 17.91 15.35 -1.01
N GLN A 170 18.66 14.28 -1.29
CA GLN A 170 18.45 13.49 -2.50
C GLN A 170 17.08 12.81 -2.54
N TYR A 171 16.54 12.40 -1.38
CA TYR A 171 15.18 11.85 -1.31
C TYR A 171 14.11 12.93 -1.57
N VAL A 172 14.34 14.17 -1.08
CA VAL A 172 13.47 15.31 -1.36
C VAL A 172 13.49 15.63 -2.86
N ASP A 173 14.66 15.71 -3.49
CA ASP A 173 14.77 15.93 -4.93
C ASP A 173 14.03 14.85 -5.74
N TYR A 174 14.26 13.58 -5.39
CA TYR A 174 13.50 12.47 -5.97
C TYR A 174 11.99 12.70 -5.85
N ALA A 175 11.49 13.01 -4.65
CA ALA A 175 10.06 13.20 -4.39
C ALA A 175 9.48 14.44 -5.11
N LEU A 176 10.27 15.50 -5.28
CA LEU A 176 9.86 16.70 -6.02
C LEU A 176 9.62 16.41 -7.51
N ASP A 177 10.40 15.49 -8.07
CA ASP A 177 10.34 15.11 -9.48
C ASP A 177 9.33 13.99 -9.77
N VAL A 178 8.83 13.27 -8.75
CA VAL A 178 7.73 12.32 -8.93
C VAL A 178 6.44 13.07 -9.34
N PRO A 179 5.76 12.68 -10.43
CA PRO A 179 4.52 13.31 -10.83
C PRO A 179 3.44 13.25 -9.75
N MET A 180 2.82 14.40 -9.48
CA MET A 180 1.73 14.53 -8.52
C MET A 180 0.47 13.80 -9.00
N TYR A 181 -0.39 13.44 -8.05
CA TYR A 181 -1.77 13.04 -8.36
C TYR A 181 -2.73 14.20 -8.21
N PHE A 182 -2.70 14.86 -7.04
CA PHE A 182 -3.67 15.89 -6.73
C PHE A 182 -3.14 16.89 -5.71
N VAL A 183 -3.81 18.03 -5.63
CA VAL A 183 -3.72 18.95 -4.49
C VAL A 183 -5.07 18.99 -3.80
N TYR A 184 -5.06 18.98 -2.46
CA TYR A 184 -6.27 19.16 -1.67
C TYR A 184 -6.48 20.65 -1.32
N ARG A 185 -7.59 21.23 -1.79
CA ARG A 185 -7.99 22.63 -1.53
C ARG A 185 -9.49 22.71 -1.34
N ASN A 186 -9.93 23.49 -0.35
CA ASN A 186 -11.36 23.74 -0.09
C ASN A 186 -12.20 22.46 -0.03
N LYS A 187 -11.66 21.42 0.61
CA LYS A 187 -12.24 20.06 0.71
C LYS A 187 -12.38 19.28 -0.60
N THR A 188 -11.75 19.74 -1.68
CA THR A 188 -11.78 19.13 -3.01
C THR A 188 -10.40 18.64 -3.41
N TYR A 189 -10.37 17.52 -4.14
CA TYR A 189 -9.17 17.00 -4.79
C TYR A 189 -9.08 17.58 -6.20
N ILE A 190 -8.04 18.37 -6.47
CA ILE A 190 -7.76 18.97 -7.78
C ILE A 190 -6.76 18.06 -8.49
N ASP A 191 -7.10 17.58 -9.69
CA ASP A 191 -6.21 16.75 -10.50
C ASP A 191 -4.97 17.54 -10.93
N CYS A 192 -3.79 17.03 -10.56
CA CYS A 192 -2.48 17.59 -10.92
C CYS A 192 -1.62 16.54 -11.64
N THR A 193 -2.25 15.52 -12.23
CA THR A 193 -1.54 14.47 -12.95
C THR A 193 -0.75 15.05 -14.13
N GLY A 194 0.49 14.59 -14.28
CA GLY A 194 1.42 15.12 -15.29
C GLY A 194 2.17 16.39 -14.87
N MET A 195 1.89 16.95 -13.68
CA MET A 195 2.69 18.01 -13.05
C MET A 195 3.63 17.40 -12.00
N SER A 196 4.77 18.03 -11.73
CA SER A 196 5.64 17.71 -10.59
C SER A 196 5.40 18.70 -9.45
N PHE A 197 5.98 18.44 -8.27
CA PHE A 197 5.89 19.37 -7.13
C PHE A 197 6.88 20.54 -7.25
N ARG A 198 7.83 20.44 -8.18
CA ARG A 198 8.88 21.43 -8.44
C ARG A 198 8.33 22.73 -9.03
#